data_AF-A0A1C5L452-F1
#
_entry.id   AF-A0A1C5L452-F1
#
_cell.length_a   1.000
_cell.length_b   1.000
_cell.length_c   1.000
_cell.angle_alpha   90.00
_cell.angle_beta   90.00
_cell.angle_gamma   90.00
#
_symmetry.space_group_name_H-M   'P 1'
#
loop_
_entity.id
_entity.type
_entity.pdbx_description
1 polymer ?
#
loop_
_entity_poly.entity_id
_entity_poly.type
_entity_poly.pdbx_seq_one_letter_code
_entity_poly.pdbx_strand_id
1 'polypeptide(L)'
;MEKKDLKSMTLEELTEFVKEIGEKPFRAKQLYQWMHVKLAESLDECTNLPKALREKLSEYSTYTSLKTVKMLESGIDGTRKYLFGLDDGNVIESVLMKYHHGNSVCISSQVGCRMGCRFCASTLDGLTRNLRPSEMLDQIYRIQRSMGERVSNVVVMGSGEPMDNYDNLIRFIRLLSDENGLNISQRNITVSTCGIVPKILKLAEEGLSITLALSLHAPDDETRKTLMPIANSYSLSEVLPACKEYYKKTGRRLTFEYSLVQGVNDNLDEAKRLTALLKDMQGHVNLIPVNPIKERDFKQSNRDAIDAFRGYLEKHGINVTIRREMGRDIGGACGQLRKSYLSEEELS
;
A
#
# COMPACT_ATOMS: atom_id res chain seq x y z
N MET A 1 -10.74 20.06 -23.25
CA MET A 1 -11.29 19.08 -22.28
C MET A 1 -10.13 18.43 -21.59
N GLU A 2 -10.17 18.30 -20.26
CA GLU A 2 -9.18 17.50 -19.53
C GLU A 2 -9.31 16.03 -19.97
N LYS A 3 -8.18 15.37 -20.28
CA LYS A 3 -8.21 13.97 -20.71
C LYS A 3 -8.65 13.10 -19.55
N LYS A 4 -9.61 12.21 -19.78
CA LYS A 4 -10.09 11.30 -18.73
C LYS A 4 -9.13 10.12 -18.54
N ASP A 5 -8.93 9.66 -17.31
CA ASP A 5 -8.07 8.50 -17.02
C ASP A 5 -8.85 7.19 -17.20
N LEU A 6 -8.57 6.45 -18.28
CA LEU A 6 -9.32 5.24 -18.65
C LEU A 6 -9.29 4.16 -17.57
N LYS A 7 -8.11 3.91 -16.99
CA LYS A 7 -7.91 2.83 -16.02
C LYS A 7 -8.49 3.15 -14.63
N SER A 8 -8.96 4.39 -14.42
CA SER A 8 -9.60 4.81 -13.17
C SER A 8 -11.13 4.73 -13.22
N MET A 9 -11.72 4.42 -14.38
CA MET A 9 -13.17 4.29 -14.54
C MET A 9 -13.65 2.90 -14.19
N THR A 10 -14.80 2.82 -13.52
CA THR A 10 -15.62 1.60 -13.44
C THR A 10 -16.12 1.19 -14.82
N LEU A 11 -16.60 -0.04 -14.95
CA LEU A 11 -17.17 -0.52 -16.20
C LEU A 11 -18.37 0.34 -16.64
N GLU A 12 -19.18 0.81 -15.69
CA GLU A 12 -20.32 1.69 -15.91
C GLU A 12 -19.87 3.06 -16.43
N GLU A 13 -18.91 3.71 -15.75
CA GLU A 13 -18.36 5.00 -16.19
C GLU A 13 -17.66 4.90 -17.54
N LEU A 14 -16.95 3.80 -17.79
CA LEU A 14 -16.32 3.53 -19.08
C LEU A 14 -17.38 3.34 -20.17
N THR A 15 -18.52 2.73 -19.84
CA THR A 15 -19.67 2.56 -20.74
C THR A 15 -20.29 3.90 -21.12
N GLU A 16 -20.46 4.80 -20.17
CA GLU A 16 -20.93 6.16 -20.47
C GLU A 16 -19.89 6.95 -21.26
N PHE A 17 -18.60 6.84 -20.91
CA PHE A 17 -17.54 7.52 -21.64
C PHE A 17 -17.46 7.09 -23.11
N VAL A 18 -17.55 5.78 -23.42
CA VAL A 18 -17.53 5.35 -24.83
C VAL A 18 -18.75 5.88 -25.60
N LYS A 19 -19.92 6.00 -24.97
CA LYS A 19 -21.11 6.60 -25.60
C LYS A 19 -20.91 8.10 -25.87
N GLU A 20 -20.33 8.83 -24.92
CA GLU A 20 -20.03 10.26 -25.06
C GLU A 20 -19.12 10.53 -26.27
N ILE A 21 -18.15 9.64 -26.52
CA ILE A 21 -17.29 9.71 -27.71
C ILE A 21 -17.92 9.01 -28.93
N GLY A 22 -19.24 8.78 -28.96
CA GLY A 22 -19.97 8.30 -30.14
C GLY A 22 -19.73 6.82 -30.49
N GLU A 23 -19.26 6.01 -29.55
CA GLU A 23 -18.98 4.59 -29.74
C GLU A 23 -20.06 3.70 -29.13
N LYS A 24 -20.14 2.47 -29.62
CA LYS A 24 -21.15 1.51 -29.14
C LYS A 24 -20.83 1.04 -27.71
N PRO A 25 -21.82 0.89 -26.81
CA PRO A 25 -21.60 0.54 -25.40
C PRO A 25 -20.74 -0.71 -25.16
N PHE A 26 -20.84 -1.73 -26.03
CA PHE A 26 -20.07 -2.95 -25.87
C PHE A 26 -18.54 -2.74 -25.97
N ARG A 27 -18.07 -1.62 -26.53
CA ARG A 27 -16.65 -1.26 -26.58
C ARG A 27 -16.05 -1.08 -25.19
N ALA A 28 -16.85 -0.64 -24.21
CA ALA A 28 -16.39 -0.51 -22.83
C ALA A 28 -15.95 -1.85 -22.25
N LYS A 29 -16.73 -2.93 -22.43
CA LYS A 29 -16.34 -4.27 -21.97
C LYS A 29 -15.04 -4.75 -22.62
N GLN A 30 -14.84 -4.46 -23.91
CA GLN A 30 -13.59 -4.81 -24.60
C GLN A 30 -12.39 -4.06 -24.01
N LEU A 31 -12.52 -2.74 -23.83
CA LEU A 31 -11.49 -1.90 -23.20
C LEU A 31 -11.18 -2.35 -21.78
N TYR A 32 -12.22 -2.59 -20.97
CA TYR A 32 -12.09 -3.03 -19.59
C TYR A 32 -11.30 -4.35 -19.49
N GLN A 33 -11.62 -5.32 -20.35
CA GLN A 33 -10.88 -6.59 -20.43
C GLN A 33 -9.41 -6.38 -20.83
N TRP A 34 -9.12 -5.51 -21.79
CA TRP A 34 -7.73 -5.23 -22.15
C TRP A 34 -6.94 -4.59 -21.02
N MET A 35 -7.53 -3.64 -20.32
CA MET A 35 -6.89 -2.92 -19.23
C MET A 35 -6.70 -3.78 -17.98
N HIS A 36 -7.77 -4.43 -17.52
CA HIS A 36 -7.84 -5.02 -16.19
C HIS A 36 -7.68 -6.54 -16.17
N VAL A 37 -7.78 -7.23 -17.32
CA VAL A 37 -7.59 -8.69 -17.41
C VAL A 37 -6.33 -9.02 -18.18
N LYS A 38 -6.20 -8.51 -19.40
CA LYS A 38 -5.04 -8.76 -20.29
C LYS A 38 -3.83 -7.87 -19.96
N LEU A 39 -4.03 -6.86 -19.11
CA LEU A 39 -3.00 -5.95 -18.61
C LEU A 39 -2.24 -5.23 -19.73
N ALA A 40 -2.96 -4.77 -20.74
CA ALA A 40 -2.39 -4.07 -21.88
C ALA A 40 -1.61 -2.81 -21.44
N GLU A 41 -0.51 -2.53 -22.13
CA GLU A 41 0.39 -1.39 -21.87
C GLU A 41 0.04 -0.15 -22.69
N SER A 42 -0.74 -0.33 -23.74
CA SER A 42 -1.19 0.76 -24.59
C SER A 42 -2.49 0.38 -25.27
N LEU A 43 -3.16 1.40 -25.83
CA LEU A 43 -4.30 1.19 -26.71
C LEU A 43 -3.91 0.39 -27.96
N ASP A 44 -2.64 0.45 -28.40
CA ASP A 44 -2.18 -0.28 -29.59
C ASP A 44 -2.19 -1.80 -29.43
N GLU A 45 -2.04 -2.30 -28.20
CA GLU A 45 -2.17 -3.72 -27.91
C GLU A 45 -3.63 -4.21 -28.00
N CYS A 46 -4.61 -3.30 -28.01
CA CYS A 46 -6.03 -3.63 -28.07
C CYS A 46 -6.47 -3.95 -29.52
N THR A 47 -5.93 -5.03 -30.09
CA THR A 47 -6.03 -5.36 -31.53
C THR A 47 -7.44 -5.64 -32.05
N ASN A 48 -8.41 -5.91 -31.17
CA ASN A 48 -9.82 -6.07 -31.54
C ASN A 48 -10.59 -4.72 -31.59
N LEU A 49 -9.92 -3.60 -31.28
CA LEU A 49 -10.45 -2.26 -31.43
C LEU A 49 -10.00 -1.66 -32.77
N PRO A 50 -10.92 -1.09 -33.56
CA PRO A 50 -10.57 -0.39 -34.79
C PRO A 50 -9.53 0.70 -34.53
N LYS A 51 -8.65 0.94 -35.52
CA LYS A 51 -7.63 2.00 -35.42
C LYS A 51 -8.23 3.37 -35.09
N ALA A 52 -9.33 3.73 -35.77
CA ALA A 52 -10.05 4.98 -35.53
C ALA A 52 -10.54 5.12 -34.07
N LEU A 53 -10.95 4.02 -33.43
CA LEU A 53 -11.34 4.03 -32.02
C LEU A 53 -10.14 4.26 -31.10
N ARG A 54 -9.01 3.59 -31.38
CA ARG A 54 -7.77 3.78 -30.59
C ARG A 54 -7.26 5.22 -30.70
N GLU A 55 -7.28 5.81 -31.88
CA GLU A 55 -6.92 7.21 -32.12
C GLU A 55 -7.84 8.16 -31.34
N LYS A 56 -9.16 7.93 -31.41
CA LYS A 56 -10.15 8.71 -30.66
C LYS A 56 -9.93 8.62 -29.15
N LEU A 57 -9.72 7.42 -28.61
CA LEU A 57 -9.44 7.24 -27.18
C LEU A 57 -8.17 8.01 -26.77
N SER A 58 -7.09 7.96 -27.56
CA SER A 58 -5.86 8.71 -27.29
C SER A 58 -6.05 10.23 -27.27
N GLU A 59 -7.03 10.75 -28.02
CA GLU A 59 -7.38 12.18 -28.03
C GLU A 59 -8.11 12.59 -26.74
N TYR A 60 -9.11 11.82 -26.30
CA TYR A 60 -10.00 12.18 -25.18
C TYR A 60 -9.56 11.64 -23.82
N SER A 61 -8.56 10.76 -23.77
CA SER A 61 -8.21 10.04 -22.56
C SER A 61 -6.72 9.78 -22.40
N THR A 62 -6.31 9.48 -21.17
CA THR A 62 -4.97 8.99 -20.84
C THR A 62 -5.02 7.49 -20.57
N TYR A 63 -3.97 6.79 -20.98
CA TYR A 63 -3.78 5.37 -20.71
C TYR A 63 -2.55 5.20 -19.81
N THR A 64 -2.77 5.14 -18.49
CA THR A 64 -1.68 4.97 -17.52
C THR A 64 -0.96 3.65 -17.78
N SER A 65 0.35 3.70 -17.99
CA SER A 65 1.22 2.51 -18.06
C SER A 65 2.57 2.83 -17.45
N LEU A 66 2.76 2.45 -16.19
CA LEU A 66 4.00 2.71 -15.45
C LEU A 66 5.18 2.07 -16.17
N LYS A 67 6.29 2.81 -16.23
CA LYS A 67 7.55 2.33 -16.80
C LYS A 67 8.48 1.89 -15.68
N THR A 68 8.99 0.67 -15.76
CA THR A 68 10.01 0.21 -14.84
C THR A 68 11.31 0.94 -15.15
N VAL A 69 11.70 1.88 -14.28
CA VAL A 69 12.96 2.61 -14.38
C VAL A 69 14.11 1.74 -13.87
N LYS A 70 13.88 1.05 -12.75
CA LYS A 70 14.87 0.16 -12.12
C LYS A 70 14.17 -1.01 -11.47
N MET A 71 14.79 -2.19 -11.50
CA MET A 71 14.32 -3.38 -10.79
C MET A 71 15.50 -4.05 -10.11
N LEU A 72 15.36 -4.33 -8.82
CA LEU A 72 16.32 -5.09 -8.03
C LEU A 72 15.67 -6.39 -7.59
N GLU A 73 16.40 -7.50 -7.69
CA GLU A 73 15.96 -8.81 -7.23
C GLU A 73 16.91 -9.32 -6.15
N SER A 74 16.36 -9.76 -5.03
CA SER A 74 17.11 -10.32 -3.92
C SER A 74 17.65 -11.70 -4.30
N GLY A 75 18.95 -11.90 -4.15
CA GLY A 75 19.57 -13.21 -4.34
C GLY A 75 19.27 -14.19 -3.20
N ILE A 76 18.71 -13.70 -2.09
CA ILE A 76 18.47 -14.47 -0.87
C ILE A 76 17.06 -15.08 -0.85
N ASP A 77 16.05 -14.28 -1.20
CA ASP A 77 14.64 -14.66 -1.04
C ASP A 77 13.75 -14.40 -2.26
N GLY A 78 14.32 -13.89 -3.37
CA GLY A 78 13.59 -13.61 -4.60
C GLY A 78 12.63 -12.42 -4.52
N THR A 79 12.70 -11.61 -3.45
CA THR A 79 11.99 -10.33 -3.36
C THR A 79 12.42 -9.42 -4.49
N ARG A 80 11.47 -8.80 -5.18
CA ARG A 80 11.77 -7.82 -6.24
C ARG A 80 11.29 -6.44 -5.85
N LYS A 81 12.17 -5.46 -5.94
CA LYS A 81 11.85 -4.04 -5.72
C LYS A 81 11.84 -3.33 -7.06
N TYR A 82 10.74 -2.67 -7.36
CA TYR A 82 10.52 -1.95 -8.60
C TYR A 82 10.51 -0.46 -8.31
N LEU A 83 11.22 0.30 -9.14
CA LEU A 83 11.08 1.74 -9.25
C LEU A 83 10.31 2.04 -10.54
N PHE A 84 9.13 2.62 -10.39
CA PHE A 84 8.25 2.98 -11.49
C PHE A 84 8.29 4.47 -11.74
N GLY A 85 8.47 4.86 -13.00
CA GLY A 85 8.31 6.23 -13.49
C GLY A 85 6.86 6.55 -13.77
N LEU A 86 6.45 7.75 -13.37
CA LEU A 86 5.14 8.35 -13.59
C LEU A 86 5.22 9.38 -14.73
N ASP A 87 4.09 9.68 -15.34
CA ASP A 87 4.01 10.60 -16.51
C ASP A 87 4.47 12.03 -16.19
N ASP A 88 4.45 12.41 -14.92
CA ASP A 88 4.88 13.72 -14.42
C ASP A 88 6.35 13.75 -13.98
N GLY A 89 7.15 12.74 -14.36
CA GLY A 89 8.57 12.64 -14.05
C GLY A 89 8.90 12.16 -12.64
N ASN A 90 7.90 12.02 -11.78
CA ASN A 90 8.08 11.44 -10.46
C ASN A 90 8.32 9.93 -10.53
N VAL A 91 8.96 9.37 -9.50
CA VAL A 91 9.13 7.92 -9.34
C VAL A 91 8.49 7.42 -8.04
N ILE A 92 7.99 6.18 -8.07
CA ILE A 92 7.44 5.47 -6.90
C ILE A 92 7.99 4.05 -6.81
N GLU A 93 7.87 3.46 -5.63
CA GLU A 93 8.32 2.10 -5.38
C GLU A 93 7.16 1.12 -5.21
N SER A 94 7.41 -0.12 -5.64
CA SER A 94 6.60 -1.27 -5.30
C SER A 94 7.49 -2.46 -4.97
N VAL A 95 7.01 -3.38 -4.13
CA VAL A 95 7.76 -4.57 -3.74
C VAL A 95 6.93 -5.81 -3.98
N LEU A 96 7.49 -6.76 -4.73
CA LEU A 96 6.97 -8.11 -4.85
C LEU A 96 7.63 -9.00 -3.80
N MET A 97 6.81 -9.71 -3.03
CA MET A 97 7.23 -10.76 -2.12
C MET A 97 6.58 -12.08 -2.52
N LYS A 98 7.40 -13.12 -2.69
CA LYS A 98 6.90 -14.49 -2.96
C LYS A 98 6.72 -15.23 -1.65
N TYR A 99 5.49 -15.65 -1.36
CA TYR A 99 5.17 -16.52 -0.23
C TYR A 99 4.67 -17.88 -0.71
N HIS A 100 4.74 -18.90 0.15
CA HIS A 100 4.23 -20.24 -0.15
C HIS A 100 2.73 -20.26 -0.53
N HIS A 101 1.95 -19.30 -0.03
CA HIS A 101 0.52 -19.17 -0.29
C HIS A 101 0.17 -18.20 -1.43
N GLY A 102 1.17 -17.68 -2.15
CA GLY A 102 0.98 -16.82 -3.32
C GLY A 102 1.85 -15.56 -3.33
N ASN A 103 1.77 -14.84 -4.44
CA ASN A 103 2.51 -13.59 -4.64
C ASN A 103 1.80 -12.42 -3.95
N SER A 104 2.55 -11.66 -3.17
CA SER A 104 2.08 -10.46 -2.46
C SER A 104 2.79 -9.23 -2.99
N VAL A 105 2.03 -8.19 -3.34
CA VAL A 105 2.59 -6.92 -3.82
C VAL A 105 2.32 -5.81 -2.82
N CYS A 106 3.38 -5.13 -2.40
CA CYS A 106 3.32 -3.88 -1.65
C CYS A 106 3.33 -2.71 -2.63
N ILE A 107 2.32 -1.86 -2.57
CA ILE A 107 2.17 -0.69 -3.45
C ILE A 107 2.23 0.62 -2.67
N SER A 108 2.67 1.67 -3.36
CA SER A 108 2.58 3.05 -2.91
C SER A 108 1.18 3.62 -3.21
N SER A 109 0.74 4.56 -2.38
CA SER A 109 -0.53 5.30 -2.53
C SER A 109 -0.32 6.80 -2.82
N GLN A 110 0.88 7.32 -2.59
CA GLN A 110 1.26 8.71 -2.82
C GLN A 110 2.71 8.79 -3.33
N VAL A 111 3.07 9.92 -3.95
CA VAL A 111 4.46 10.30 -4.19
C VAL A 111 4.96 11.06 -2.97
N GLY A 112 5.76 10.40 -2.14
CA GLY A 112 6.12 10.90 -0.80
C GLY A 112 5.00 10.70 0.23
N CYS A 113 5.15 11.29 1.41
CA CYS A 113 4.17 11.21 2.50
C CYS A 113 4.33 12.37 3.49
N ARG A 114 3.23 13.06 3.81
CA ARG A 114 3.25 14.23 4.72
C ARG A 114 3.18 13.88 6.21
N MET A 115 3.06 12.60 6.58
CA MET A 115 2.78 12.19 7.98
C MET A 115 3.97 12.40 8.94
N GLY A 116 5.19 12.53 8.42
CA GLY A 116 6.37 12.84 9.23
C GLY A 116 6.85 11.73 10.18
N CYS A 117 6.39 10.49 9.99
CA CYS A 117 6.80 9.33 10.79
C CYS A 117 8.33 9.19 10.82
N ARG A 118 8.90 9.17 12.02
CA ARG A 118 10.35 9.24 12.20
C ARG A 118 11.08 8.00 11.72
N PHE A 119 10.47 6.84 11.60
CA PHE A 119 11.14 5.62 11.13
C PHE A 119 10.91 5.38 9.63
N CYS A 120 10.37 6.35 8.88
CA CYS A 120 9.98 6.17 7.48
C CYS A 120 10.80 7.07 6.54
N ALA A 121 11.44 6.49 5.53
CA ALA A 121 12.18 7.25 4.52
C ALA A 121 11.24 8.08 3.61
N SER A 122 10.02 7.59 3.35
CA SER A 122 9.06 8.26 2.46
C SER A 122 8.55 9.61 2.97
N THR A 123 8.82 9.98 4.22
CA THR A 123 8.36 11.26 4.80
C THR A 123 9.45 12.34 4.80
N LEU A 124 10.67 12.04 4.35
CA LEU A 124 11.79 12.98 4.42
C LEU A 124 11.58 14.20 3.51
N ASP A 125 11.05 13.97 2.30
CA ASP A 125 10.82 15.03 1.30
C ASP A 125 9.38 15.56 1.32
N GLY A 126 8.59 15.17 2.33
CA GLY A 126 7.17 15.48 2.42
C GLY A 126 6.31 14.77 1.36
N LEU A 127 5.16 15.38 1.03
CA LEU A 127 4.24 14.88 0.00
C LEU A 127 4.32 15.75 -1.24
N THR A 128 4.54 15.11 -2.40
CA THR A 128 4.41 15.75 -3.70
C THR A 128 2.96 15.75 -4.16
N ARG A 129 2.34 14.56 -4.30
CA ARG A 129 0.94 14.40 -4.69
C ARG A 129 0.36 13.02 -4.37
N ASN A 130 -0.95 12.94 -4.46
CA ASN A 130 -1.70 11.68 -4.44
C ASN A 130 -1.53 10.89 -5.74
N LEU A 131 -1.53 9.56 -5.65
CA LEU A 131 -1.62 8.70 -6.83
C LEU A 131 -3.08 8.54 -7.27
N ARG A 132 -3.27 8.47 -8.58
CA ARG A 132 -4.55 8.12 -9.20
C ARG A 132 -4.85 6.62 -9.00
N PRO A 133 -6.12 6.19 -9.09
CA PRO A 133 -6.48 4.78 -9.02
C PRO A 133 -5.72 3.94 -10.06
N SER A 134 -5.61 4.44 -11.29
CA SER A 134 -4.85 3.79 -12.36
C SER A 134 -3.36 3.60 -12.03
N GLU A 135 -2.72 4.56 -11.36
CA GLU A 135 -1.31 4.46 -10.95
C GLU A 135 -1.13 3.43 -9.81
N MET A 136 -2.11 3.28 -8.92
CA MET A 136 -2.11 2.21 -7.91
C MET A 136 -2.37 0.83 -8.52
N LEU A 137 -3.31 0.72 -9.46
CA LEU A 137 -3.58 -0.52 -10.18
C LEU A 137 -2.37 -0.97 -11.01
N ASP A 138 -1.74 -0.05 -11.73
CA ASP A 138 -0.73 -0.41 -12.71
C ASP A 138 0.58 -0.85 -12.07
N GLN A 139 0.87 -0.45 -10.81
CA GLN A 139 1.93 -1.08 -10.00
C GLN A 139 1.77 -2.61 -9.94
N ILE A 140 0.54 -3.08 -9.71
CA ILE A 140 0.22 -4.52 -9.66
C ILE A 140 0.27 -5.11 -11.06
N TYR A 141 -0.27 -4.41 -12.06
CA TYR A 141 -0.41 -4.93 -13.42
C TYR A 141 0.95 -5.10 -14.10
N ARG A 142 1.86 -4.12 -13.97
CA ARG A 142 3.23 -4.22 -14.49
C ARG A 142 3.99 -5.36 -13.81
N ILE A 143 3.87 -5.46 -12.48
CA ILE A 143 4.51 -6.55 -11.73
C ILE A 143 3.98 -7.91 -12.19
N GLN A 144 2.66 -8.11 -12.20
CA GLN A 144 2.01 -9.35 -12.64
C GLN A 144 2.41 -9.74 -14.07
N ARG A 145 2.38 -8.79 -15.01
CA ARG A 145 2.80 -9.04 -16.40
C ARG A 145 4.28 -9.41 -16.48
N SER A 146 5.14 -8.74 -15.73
CA SER A 146 6.59 -9.03 -15.72
C SER A 146 6.94 -10.41 -15.17
N MET A 147 6.16 -10.94 -14.23
CA MET A 147 6.37 -12.28 -13.67
C MET A 147 5.68 -13.39 -14.47
N GLY A 148 4.61 -13.08 -15.21
CA GLY A 148 3.76 -14.09 -15.86
C GLY A 148 2.93 -14.95 -14.88
N GLU A 149 3.01 -14.67 -13.58
CA GLU A 149 2.28 -15.30 -12.48
C GLU A 149 1.22 -14.35 -11.90
N ARG A 150 0.16 -14.88 -11.29
CA ARG A 150 -0.92 -14.07 -10.72
C ARG A 150 -0.53 -13.48 -9.35
N VAL A 151 -0.84 -12.20 -9.15
CA VAL A 151 -0.77 -11.56 -7.83
C VAL A 151 -1.98 -11.99 -7.00
N SER A 152 -1.73 -12.49 -5.80
CA SER A 152 -2.75 -13.08 -4.93
C SER A 152 -3.15 -12.14 -3.79
N ASN A 153 -2.21 -11.35 -3.28
CA ASN A 153 -2.42 -10.41 -2.17
C ASN A 153 -1.83 -9.04 -2.48
N VAL A 154 -2.46 -8.01 -1.95
CA VAL A 154 -2.00 -6.63 -2.09
C VAL A 154 -1.98 -5.95 -0.73
N VAL A 155 -0.88 -5.29 -0.42
CA VAL A 155 -0.74 -4.49 0.79
C VAL A 155 -0.44 -3.05 0.40
N VAL A 156 -1.25 -2.11 0.90
CA VAL A 156 -1.04 -0.67 0.69
C VAL A 156 -0.19 -0.15 1.86
N MET A 157 1.09 -0.46 1.80
CA MET A 157 2.11 -0.19 2.82
C MET A 157 3.41 0.40 2.23
N GLY A 158 3.38 0.81 0.96
CA GLY A 158 4.49 1.49 0.30
C GLY A 158 4.57 2.96 0.71
N SER A 159 4.98 3.84 -0.21
CA SER A 159 5.01 5.28 0.08
C SER A 159 3.60 5.87 0.14
N GLY A 160 3.37 6.71 1.15
CA GLY A 160 2.11 7.44 1.36
C GLY A 160 1.28 6.96 2.53
N GLU A 161 0.35 7.80 2.97
CA GLU A 161 -0.73 7.47 3.89
C GLU A 161 -2.03 7.23 3.10
N PRO A 162 -2.51 5.99 2.99
CA PRO A 162 -3.68 5.66 2.17
C PRO A 162 -4.93 6.46 2.55
N MET A 163 -5.13 6.76 3.83
CA MET A 163 -6.30 7.52 4.29
C MET A 163 -6.23 9.02 3.95
N ASP A 164 -5.03 9.55 3.66
CA ASP A 164 -4.82 10.90 3.13
C ASP A 164 -5.11 10.97 1.62
N ASN A 165 -5.10 9.81 0.93
CA ASN A 165 -5.52 9.63 -0.46
C ASN A 165 -6.86 8.86 -0.60
N TYR A 166 -7.81 9.17 0.29
CA TYR A 166 -8.99 8.34 0.53
C TYR A 166 -9.82 8.01 -0.72
N ASP A 167 -10.25 9.01 -1.49
CA ASP A 167 -11.21 8.76 -2.57
C ASP A 167 -10.58 7.93 -3.71
N ASN A 168 -9.30 8.16 -4.03
CA ASN A 168 -8.56 7.35 -4.98
C ASN A 168 -8.32 5.93 -4.46
N LEU A 169 -8.06 5.78 -3.16
CA LEU A 169 -7.88 4.48 -2.52
C LEU A 169 -9.15 3.63 -2.62
N ILE A 170 -10.32 4.17 -2.27
CA ILE A 170 -11.59 3.45 -2.36
C ILE A 170 -11.88 3.06 -3.81
N ARG A 171 -11.66 3.97 -4.76
CA ARG A 171 -11.80 3.68 -6.20
C ARG A 171 -10.87 2.54 -6.63
N PHE A 172 -9.60 2.58 -6.24
CA PHE A 172 -8.62 1.54 -6.53
C PHE A 172 -9.07 0.17 -5.98
N ILE A 173 -9.54 0.09 -4.74
CA ILE A 173 -9.97 -1.17 -4.12
C ILE A 173 -11.13 -1.79 -4.90
N ARG A 174 -12.13 -0.96 -5.28
CA ARG A 174 -13.29 -1.43 -6.06
C ARG A 174 -12.87 -1.95 -7.43
N LEU A 175 -12.03 -1.22 -8.15
CA LEU A 175 -11.54 -1.64 -9.47
C LEU A 175 -10.68 -2.91 -9.41
N LEU A 176 -9.82 -3.04 -8.40
CA LEU A 176 -8.95 -4.20 -8.24
C LEU A 176 -9.74 -5.48 -7.91
N SER A 177 -10.84 -5.33 -7.16
CA SER A 177 -11.72 -6.43 -6.75
C SER A 177 -12.93 -6.65 -7.66
N ASP A 178 -13.03 -5.89 -8.75
CA ASP A 178 -14.12 -6.01 -9.72
C ASP A 178 -14.10 -7.36 -10.43
N GLU A 179 -15.27 -8.00 -10.55
CA GLU A 179 -15.41 -9.33 -11.15
C GLU A 179 -15.09 -9.38 -12.65
N ASN A 180 -15.20 -8.23 -13.35
CA ASN A 180 -14.86 -8.10 -14.76
C ASN A 180 -13.37 -7.80 -14.99
N GLY A 181 -12.63 -7.53 -13.91
CA GLY A 181 -11.21 -7.18 -13.93
C GLY A 181 -10.31 -8.29 -13.39
N LEU A 182 -9.29 -7.92 -12.63
CA LEU A 182 -8.43 -8.90 -11.98
C LEU A 182 -9.18 -9.72 -10.93
N ASN A 183 -10.25 -9.20 -10.34
CA ASN A 183 -11.06 -9.88 -9.33
C ASN A 183 -10.20 -10.43 -8.18
N ILE A 184 -9.36 -9.57 -7.59
CA ILE A 184 -8.64 -9.93 -6.36
C ILE A 184 -9.64 -9.85 -5.19
N SER A 185 -9.77 -10.94 -4.44
CA SER A 185 -10.60 -10.95 -3.23
C SER A 185 -10.21 -9.80 -2.30
N GLN A 186 -11.19 -8.99 -1.89
CA GLN A 186 -10.94 -7.89 -0.94
C GLN A 186 -10.31 -8.39 0.37
N ARG A 187 -10.55 -9.65 0.77
CA ARG A 187 -9.93 -10.24 1.96
C ARG A 187 -8.41 -10.37 1.85
N ASN A 188 -7.89 -10.36 0.63
CA ASN A 188 -6.45 -10.40 0.32
C ASN A 188 -5.86 -8.99 0.12
N ILE A 189 -6.66 -7.95 0.35
CA ILE A 189 -6.22 -6.55 0.33
C ILE A 189 -6.09 -6.08 1.77
N THR A 190 -4.90 -5.60 2.14
CA THR A 190 -4.64 -4.97 3.44
C THR A 190 -4.28 -3.51 3.24
N VAL A 191 -4.99 -2.61 3.92
CA VAL A 191 -4.71 -1.19 3.92
C VAL A 191 -4.14 -0.81 5.27
N SER A 192 -2.95 -0.21 5.28
CA SER A 192 -2.35 0.33 6.50
C SER A 192 -2.68 1.81 6.66
N THR A 193 -2.80 2.27 7.89
CA THR A 193 -2.95 3.70 8.20
C THR A 193 -2.18 4.09 9.46
N CYS A 194 -1.68 5.32 9.49
CA CYS A 194 -1.09 5.95 10.66
C CYS A 194 -2.13 6.41 11.69
N GLY A 195 -3.42 6.31 11.40
CA GLY A 195 -4.50 6.56 12.36
C GLY A 195 -5.33 7.81 12.14
N ILE A 196 -5.69 8.14 10.89
CA ILE A 196 -6.61 9.27 10.60
C ILE A 196 -8.04 8.87 11.00
N VAL A 197 -8.43 9.20 12.24
CA VAL A 197 -9.68 8.74 12.87
C VAL A 197 -10.94 8.96 12.01
N PRO A 198 -11.21 10.16 11.47
CA PRO A 198 -12.41 10.37 10.66
C PRO A 198 -12.46 9.48 9.41
N LYS A 199 -11.29 9.14 8.84
CA LYS A 199 -11.20 8.29 7.65
C LYS A 199 -11.34 6.82 7.97
N ILE A 200 -10.88 6.36 9.13
CA ILE A 200 -11.14 5.00 9.61
C ILE A 200 -12.64 4.78 9.81
N LEU A 201 -13.32 5.75 10.43
CA LEU A 201 -14.78 5.70 10.62
C LEU A 201 -15.50 5.73 9.27
N LYS A 202 -15.10 6.61 8.34
CA LYS A 202 -15.67 6.63 6.99
C LYS A 202 -15.47 5.29 6.26
N LEU A 203 -14.30 4.68 6.38
CA LEU A 203 -13.97 3.39 5.77
C LEU A 203 -14.88 2.26 6.28
N ALA A 204 -15.24 2.29 7.57
CA ALA A 204 -16.13 1.31 8.19
C ALA A 204 -17.54 1.31 7.56
N GLU A 205 -17.96 2.41 6.94
CA GLU A 205 -19.25 2.54 6.26
C GLU A 205 -19.21 2.11 4.78
N GLU A 206 -18.03 1.90 4.19
CA GLU A 206 -17.90 1.62 2.75
C GLU A 206 -18.40 0.23 2.33
N GLY A 207 -18.71 -0.64 3.30
CA GLY A 207 -19.13 -2.03 3.06
C GLY A 207 -18.02 -2.92 2.48
N LEU A 208 -16.76 -2.51 2.61
CA LEU A 208 -15.61 -3.26 2.11
C LEU A 208 -15.20 -4.38 3.09
N SER A 209 -14.69 -5.48 2.54
CA SER A 209 -14.22 -6.64 3.32
C SER A 209 -12.69 -6.74 3.41
N ILE A 210 -12.01 -5.61 3.28
CA ILE A 210 -10.55 -5.51 3.38
C ILE A 210 -10.04 -5.70 4.82
N THR A 211 -8.75 -5.97 4.97
CA THR A 211 -8.08 -5.98 6.29
C THR A 211 -7.55 -4.58 6.59
N LEU A 212 -7.86 -4.05 7.78
CA LEU A 212 -7.32 -2.78 8.27
C LEU A 212 -6.09 -3.05 9.15
N ALA A 213 -4.96 -2.46 8.78
CA ALA A 213 -3.76 -2.43 9.60
C ALA A 213 -3.56 -1.03 10.21
N LEU A 214 -3.35 -0.95 11.53
CA LEU A 214 -2.97 0.27 12.21
C LEU A 214 -1.46 0.27 12.46
N SER A 215 -0.77 1.26 11.93
CA SER A 215 0.61 1.61 12.30
C SER A 215 0.60 2.17 13.73
N LEU A 216 0.80 1.30 14.71
CA LEU A 216 0.69 1.62 16.14
C LEU A 216 2.03 2.08 16.71
N HIS A 217 3.06 1.24 16.57
CA HIS A 217 4.47 1.46 16.91
C HIS A 217 4.83 1.91 18.34
N ALA A 218 3.87 2.20 19.21
CA ALA A 218 4.08 2.42 20.64
C ALA A 218 2.78 2.17 21.44
N PRO A 219 2.87 1.74 22.70
CA PRO A 219 1.70 1.48 23.54
C PRO A 219 1.24 2.67 24.38
N ASP A 220 1.93 3.82 24.32
CA ASP A 220 1.53 5.07 24.96
C ASP A 220 1.68 6.28 24.02
N ASP A 221 0.90 7.34 24.29
CA ASP A 221 0.86 8.53 23.45
C ASP A 221 2.16 9.35 23.50
N GLU A 222 2.90 9.34 24.61
CA GLU A 222 4.15 10.08 24.73
C GLU A 222 5.16 9.56 23.71
N THR A 223 5.43 8.26 23.74
CA THR A 223 6.32 7.59 22.79
C THR A 223 5.77 7.69 21.37
N ARG A 224 4.46 7.49 21.19
CA ARG A 224 3.84 7.55 19.85
C ARG A 224 3.99 8.92 19.22
N LYS A 225 3.82 10.02 19.96
CA LYS A 225 4.03 11.40 19.45
C LYS A 225 5.48 11.66 19.04
N THR A 226 6.46 11.05 19.71
CA THR A 226 7.87 11.17 19.29
C THR A 226 8.13 10.46 17.96
N LEU A 227 7.51 9.30 17.73
CA LEU A 227 7.73 8.49 16.53
C LEU A 227 6.83 8.91 15.36
N MET A 228 5.60 9.34 15.64
CA MET A 228 4.54 9.57 14.66
C MET A 228 3.80 10.88 14.98
N PRO A 229 4.12 11.99 14.28
CA PRO A 229 3.51 13.29 14.53
C PRO A 229 1.98 13.31 14.50
N ILE A 230 1.35 12.41 13.72
CA ILE A 230 -0.11 12.25 13.67
C ILE A 230 -0.75 11.97 15.05
N ALA A 231 0.01 11.42 16.01
CA ALA A 231 -0.46 11.17 17.37
C ALA A 231 -0.69 12.47 18.18
N ASN A 232 -0.22 13.63 17.69
CA ASN A 232 -0.60 14.93 18.24
C ASN A 232 -2.04 15.33 17.84
N SER A 233 -2.54 14.79 16.74
CA SER A 233 -3.91 15.04 16.26
C SER A 233 -4.89 13.96 16.71
N TYR A 234 -4.44 12.71 16.80
CA TYR A 234 -5.28 11.57 17.20
C TYR A 234 -4.53 10.67 18.18
N SER A 235 -4.95 10.76 19.45
CA SER A 235 -4.41 9.95 20.55
C SER A 235 -4.80 8.48 20.44
N LEU A 236 -4.15 7.61 21.22
CA LEU A 236 -4.53 6.20 21.37
C LEU A 236 -5.99 6.05 21.82
N SER A 237 -6.45 6.95 22.69
CA SER A 237 -7.82 6.98 23.21
C SER A 237 -8.87 7.31 22.14
N GLU A 238 -8.47 7.85 20.99
CA GLU A 238 -9.36 8.17 19.86
C GLU A 238 -9.24 7.13 18.74
N VAL A 239 -8.00 6.73 18.39
CA VAL A 239 -7.76 5.84 17.26
C VAL A 239 -8.18 4.39 17.53
N LEU A 240 -7.97 3.87 18.74
CA LEU A 240 -8.35 2.50 19.07
C LEU A 240 -9.88 2.32 19.06
N PRO A 241 -10.70 3.22 19.63
CA PRO A 241 -12.15 3.15 19.45
C PRO A 241 -12.59 3.18 17.98
N ALA A 242 -11.95 4.00 17.13
CA ALA A 242 -12.26 4.03 15.70
C ALA A 242 -11.95 2.69 15.01
N CYS A 243 -10.81 2.06 15.32
CA CYS A 243 -10.49 0.71 14.84
C CYS A 243 -11.49 -0.33 15.35
N LYS A 244 -11.92 -0.22 16.62
CA LYS A 244 -12.93 -1.11 17.19
C LYS A 244 -14.29 -0.96 16.49
N GLU A 245 -14.66 0.26 16.11
CA GLU A 245 -15.86 0.51 15.33
C GLU A 245 -15.78 -0.10 13.93
N TYR A 246 -14.62 0.03 13.26
CA TYR A 246 -14.35 -0.68 12.01
C TYR A 246 -14.54 -2.19 12.15
N TYR A 247 -13.97 -2.79 13.20
CA TYR A 247 -14.14 -4.23 13.47
C TYR A 247 -15.62 -4.60 13.68
N LYS A 248 -16.36 -3.82 14.49
CA LYS A 248 -17.78 -4.08 14.77
C LYS A 248 -18.64 -4.04 13.51
N LYS A 249 -18.42 -3.06 12.63
CA LYS A 249 -19.21 -2.89 11.40
C LYS A 249 -18.88 -3.93 10.33
N THR A 250 -17.61 -4.29 10.19
CA THR A 250 -17.14 -5.12 9.07
C THR A 250 -16.92 -6.59 9.43
N GLY A 251 -16.77 -6.90 10.72
CA GLY A 251 -16.32 -8.20 11.22
C GLY A 251 -14.90 -8.57 10.76
N ARG A 252 -14.15 -7.62 10.18
CA ARG A 252 -12.82 -7.86 9.63
C ARG A 252 -11.77 -7.68 10.71
N ARG A 253 -10.90 -8.69 10.86
CA ARG A 253 -9.80 -8.69 11.81
C ARG A 253 -8.93 -7.44 11.63
N LEU A 254 -8.54 -6.84 12.76
CA LEU A 254 -7.58 -5.75 12.81
C LEU A 254 -6.15 -6.31 12.86
N THR A 255 -5.22 -5.62 12.20
CA THR A 255 -3.79 -5.86 12.35
C THR A 255 -3.15 -4.64 13.00
N PHE A 256 -2.22 -4.84 13.94
CA PHE A 256 -1.45 -3.79 14.58
C PHE A 256 0.01 -3.95 14.18
N GLU A 257 0.53 -3.01 13.39
CA GLU A 257 1.94 -2.97 13.01
C GLU A 257 2.72 -2.29 14.13
N TYR A 258 3.74 -2.97 14.66
CA TYR A 258 4.56 -2.50 15.76
C TYR A 258 6.03 -2.63 15.41
N SER A 259 6.71 -1.49 15.28
CA SER A 259 8.11 -1.44 14.89
C SER A 259 8.97 -1.60 16.13
N LEU A 260 9.90 -2.55 16.13
CA LEU A 260 10.82 -2.78 17.24
C LEU A 260 12.14 -2.06 17.00
N VAL A 261 12.38 -1.04 17.83
CA VAL A 261 13.57 -0.19 17.83
C VAL A 261 14.34 -0.43 19.13
N GLN A 262 15.62 -0.77 18.98
CA GLN A 262 16.48 -1.14 20.09
C GLN A 262 16.57 -0.03 21.14
N GLY A 263 16.26 -0.35 22.40
CA GLY A 263 16.38 0.57 23.52
C GLY A 263 15.33 1.68 23.55
N VAL A 264 14.37 1.66 22.62
CA VAL A 264 13.26 2.63 22.58
C VAL A 264 11.96 1.94 22.98
N ASN A 265 11.58 0.88 22.26
CA ASN A 265 10.26 0.29 22.43
C ASN A 265 10.24 -1.25 22.34
N ASP A 266 11.40 -1.91 22.52
CA ASP A 266 11.62 -3.35 22.36
C ASP A 266 11.81 -4.11 23.69
N ASN A 267 11.47 -3.49 24.84
CA ASN A 267 11.63 -4.09 26.16
C ASN A 267 10.33 -4.75 26.69
N LEU A 268 10.44 -5.53 27.78
CA LEU A 268 9.29 -6.26 28.33
C LEU A 268 8.23 -5.37 29.00
N ASP A 269 8.58 -4.16 29.47
CA ASP A 269 7.60 -3.25 30.04
C ASP A 269 6.72 -2.62 28.96
N GLU A 270 7.27 -2.39 27.76
CA GLU A 270 6.50 -2.08 26.55
C GLU A 270 5.58 -3.24 26.15
N ALA A 271 6.07 -4.48 26.18
CA ALA A 271 5.24 -5.66 25.88
C ALA A 271 4.05 -5.79 26.85
N LYS A 272 4.27 -5.51 28.14
CA LYS A 272 3.21 -5.46 29.17
C LYS A 272 2.17 -4.39 28.84
N ARG A 273 2.62 -3.16 28.56
CA ARG A 273 1.74 -2.03 28.20
C ARG A 273 0.95 -2.32 26.93
N LEU A 274 1.59 -2.86 25.91
CA LEU A 274 0.95 -3.24 24.65
C LEU A 274 -0.10 -4.33 24.84
N THR A 275 0.21 -5.35 25.65
CA THR A 275 -0.75 -6.41 26.01
C THR A 275 -2.00 -5.81 26.67
N ALA A 276 -1.82 -4.92 27.64
CA ALA A 276 -2.93 -4.26 28.33
C ALA A 276 -3.78 -3.40 27.37
N LEU A 277 -3.11 -2.67 26.45
CA LEU A 277 -3.76 -1.81 25.46
C LEU A 277 -4.61 -2.59 24.45
N LEU A 278 -4.15 -3.77 24.01
CA LEU A 278 -4.76 -4.51 22.90
C LEU A 278 -5.65 -5.68 23.31
N LYS A 279 -5.74 -6.00 24.60
CA LYS A 279 -6.47 -7.17 25.13
C LYS A 279 -7.88 -7.35 24.55
N ASP A 280 -8.63 -6.26 24.38
CA ASP A 280 -10.03 -6.28 23.93
C ASP A 280 -10.21 -5.85 22.46
N MET A 281 -9.12 -5.77 21.69
CA MET A 281 -9.14 -5.28 20.31
C MET A 281 -9.35 -6.37 19.26
N GLN A 282 -9.30 -7.66 19.65
CA GLN A 282 -9.41 -8.81 18.74
C GLN A 282 -8.54 -8.66 17.48
N GLY A 283 -7.28 -8.30 17.67
CA GLY A 283 -6.35 -8.04 16.58
C GLY A 283 -5.19 -9.02 16.53
N HIS A 284 -4.40 -8.87 15.47
CA HIS A 284 -3.14 -9.57 15.27
C HIS A 284 -1.99 -8.55 15.29
N VAL A 285 -0.97 -8.78 16.10
CA VAL A 285 0.21 -7.91 16.18
C VAL A 285 1.28 -8.41 15.20
N ASN A 286 1.72 -7.52 14.32
CA ASN A 286 2.89 -7.73 13.47
C ASN A 286 4.08 -6.97 14.06
N LEU A 287 5.02 -7.71 14.65
CA LEU A 287 6.29 -7.16 15.11
C LEU A 287 7.22 -6.98 13.91
N ILE A 288 7.67 -5.76 13.65
CA ILE A 288 8.55 -5.41 12.54
C ILE A 288 9.90 -4.98 13.12
N PRO A 289 10.95 -5.80 13.02
CA PRO A 289 12.30 -5.34 13.34
C PRO A 289 12.66 -4.19 12.39
N VAL A 290 13.02 -3.03 12.93
CA VAL A 290 13.33 -1.87 12.08
C VAL A 290 14.64 -2.10 11.35
N ASN A 291 14.61 -1.96 10.03
CA ASN A 291 15.81 -1.89 9.20
C ASN A 291 16.50 -0.55 9.45
N PRO A 292 17.83 -0.51 9.64
CA PRO A 292 18.57 0.73 9.73
C PRO A 292 18.32 1.63 8.52
N ILE A 293 18.13 2.92 8.74
CA ILE A 293 18.01 3.92 7.67
C ILE A 293 19.20 4.86 7.81
N LYS A 294 19.88 5.17 6.71
CA LYS A 294 21.14 5.95 6.73
C LYS A 294 20.99 7.31 7.41
N GLU A 295 19.81 7.91 7.34
CA GLU A 295 19.54 9.28 7.80
C GLU A 295 19.09 9.36 9.26
N ARG A 296 18.93 8.24 9.97
CA ARG A 296 18.40 8.23 11.35
C ARG A 296 19.06 7.16 12.22
N ASP A 297 19.31 7.52 13.48
CA ASP A 297 20.06 6.69 14.44
C ASP A 297 19.26 5.52 15.06
N PHE A 298 18.27 4.97 14.35
CA PHE A 298 17.52 3.82 14.84
C PHE A 298 18.29 2.51 14.61
N LYS A 299 18.46 1.75 15.69
CA LYS A 299 19.12 0.45 15.67
C LYS A 299 18.10 -0.69 15.69
N GLN A 300 18.42 -1.74 14.96
CA GLN A 300 17.63 -2.96 14.93
C GLN A 300 17.67 -3.64 16.30
N SER A 301 16.51 -4.08 16.77
CA SER A 301 16.39 -4.77 18.06
C SER A 301 17.10 -6.12 18.05
N ASN A 302 17.65 -6.53 19.19
CA ASN A 302 18.33 -7.82 19.32
C ASN A 302 17.32 -8.97 19.21
N ARG A 303 17.73 -10.11 18.65
CA ARG A 303 16.87 -11.28 18.46
C ARG A 303 16.24 -11.77 19.76
N ASP A 304 17.04 -11.85 20.83
CA ASP A 304 16.54 -12.28 22.15
C ASP A 304 15.48 -11.32 22.72
N ALA A 305 15.62 -10.02 22.47
CA ALA A 305 14.62 -9.03 22.88
C ALA A 305 13.32 -9.19 22.08
N ILE A 306 13.42 -9.37 20.76
CA ILE A 306 12.27 -9.61 19.88
C ILE A 306 11.53 -10.89 20.30
N ASP A 307 12.27 -11.98 20.54
CA ASP A 307 11.70 -13.27 20.93
C ASP A 307 11.08 -13.22 22.33
N ALA A 308 11.70 -12.51 23.29
CA ALA A 308 11.13 -12.27 24.61
C ALA A 308 9.84 -11.42 24.55
N PHE A 309 9.84 -10.36 23.73
CA PHE A 309 8.67 -9.51 23.51
C PHE A 309 7.51 -10.31 22.91
N ARG A 310 7.79 -11.08 21.86
CA ARG A 310 6.83 -11.99 21.22
C ARG A 310 6.29 -13.00 22.23
N GLY A 311 7.16 -13.70 22.94
CA GLY A 311 6.78 -14.72 23.92
C GLY A 311 5.91 -14.16 25.04
N TYR A 312 6.15 -12.91 25.46
CA TYR A 312 5.29 -12.21 26.40
C TYR A 312 3.87 -12.00 25.84
N LEU A 313 3.76 -11.46 24.62
CA LEU A 313 2.46 -11.23 23.97
C LEU A 313 1.67 -12.55 23.80
N GLU A 314 2.32 -13.60 23.30
CA GLU A 314 1.68 -14.92 23.09
C GLU A 314 1.18 -15.51 24.41
N LYS A 315 2.00 -15.45 25.47
CA LYS A 315 1.64 -15.96 26.81
C LYS A 315 0.40 -15.26 27.40
N HIS A 316 0.11 -14.04 26.97
CA HIS A 316 -1.04 -13.26 27.43
C HIS A 316 -2.19 -13.22 26.41
N GLY A 317 -2.19 -14.13 25.43
CA GLY A 317 -3.31 -14.34 24.52
C GLY A 317 -3.38 -13.35 23.35
N ILE A 318 -2.32 -12.58 23.10
CA ILE A 318 -2.22 -11.73 21.92
C ILE A 318 -1.66 -12.55 20.75
N ASN A 319 -2.43 -12.64 19.65
CA ASN A 319 -1.93 -13.22 18.41
C ASN A 319 -0.83 -12.34 17.85
N VAL A 320 0.36 -12.89 17.65
CA VAL A 320 1.53 -12.13 17.20
C VAL A 320 2.35 -12.92 16.19
N THR A 321 2.91 -12.22 15.21
CA THR A 321 3.97 -12.73 14.34
C THR A 321 5.09 -11.74 14.21
N ILE A 322 6.32 -12.24 14.12
CA ILE A 322 7.46 -11.44 13.69
C ILE A 322 7.44 -11.41 12.16
N ARG A 323 7.37 -10.22 11.59
CA ARG A 323 7.39 -10.03 10.14
C ARG A 323 8.78 -10.42 9.63
N ARG A 324 8.81 -11.37 8.69
CA ARG A 324 10.04 -11.76 8.01
C ARG A 324 10.61 -10.55 7.27
N GLU A 325 11.89 -10.26 7.49
CA GLU A 325 12.61 -9.27 6.70
C GLU A 325 12.88 -9.86 5.32
N MET A 326 12.40 -9.16 4.29
CA MET A 326 12.44 -9.58 2.89
C MET A 326 13.25 -8.54 2.10
N GLY A 327 14.15 -8.99 1.22
CA GLY A 327 14.97 -8.10 0.37
C GLY A 327 16.01 -7.26 1.13
N ARG A 328 16.61 -7.80 2.19
CA ARG A 328 17.64 -7.10 3.00
C ARG A 328 18.84 -6.64 2.16
N ASP A 329 19.25 -7.44 1.18
CA ASP A 329 20.38 -7.19 0.28
C ASP A 329 20.12 -6.09 -0.76
N ILE A 330 18.86 -5.68 -0.95
CA ILE A 330 18.45 -4.70 -1.97
C ILE A 330 17.79 -3.45 -1.38
N GLY A 331 18.08 -3.13 -0.12
CA GLY A 331 17.50 -1.98 0.58
C GLY A 331 16.07 -2.25 1.05
N GLY A 332 15.95 -3.12 2.06
CA GLY A 332 14.70 -3.73 2.51
C GLY A 332 13.65 -2.82 3.17
N ALA A 333 13.92 -1.51 3.32
CA ALA A 333 12.91 -0.57 3.81
C ALA A 333 12.18 0.17 2.67
N CYS A 334 10.89 0.44 2.88
CA CYS A 334 10.08 1.27 1.99
C CYS A 334 10.68 2.67 1.84
N GLY A 335 10.77 3.16 0.60
CA GLY A 335 11.25 4.51 0.23
C GLY A 335 12.75 4.62 -0.05
N GLN A 336 13.56 3.59 0.25
CA GLN A 336 15.04 3.68 0.12
C GLN A 336 15.57 3.71 -1.33
N LEU A 337 14.95 2.97 -2.26
CA LEU A 337 15.38 2.87 -3.66
C LEU A 337 15.09 4.16 -4.46
N ARG A 338 13.90 4.74 -4.27
CA ARG A 338 13.51 6.04 -4.81
C ARG A 338 14.49 7.10 -4.36
N LYS A 339 14.81 7.12 -3.07
CA LYS A 339 15.73 8.11 -2.54
C LYS A 339 17.13 7.97 -3.13
N SER A 340 17.68 6.75 -3.18
CA SER A 340 18.98 6.52 -3.81
C SER A 340 19.01 6.95 -5.28
N TYR A 341 17.91 6.74 -6.00
CA TYR A 341 17.79 7.13 -7.40
C TYR A 341 17.79 8.66 -7.57
N LEU A 342 16.97 9.38 -6.80
CA LEU A 342 16.92 10.84 -6.87
C LEU A 342 18.28 11.47 -6.51
N SER A 343 18.99 10.92 -5.52
CA SER A 343 20.34 11.40 -5.19
C SER A 343 21.39 11.08 -6.27
N GLU A 344 21.22 10.01 -7.03
CA GLU A 344 22.09 9.67 -8.17
C GLU A 344 21.85 10.62 -9.35
N GLU A 345 20.59 10.98 -9.64
CA GLU A 345 20.24 11.94 -10.70
C GLU A 345 20.67 13.38 -10.38
N GLU A 346 20.60 13.82 -9.11
CA GLU A 346 21.06 15.16 -8.71
C GLU A 346 22.58 15.34 -8.85
N LEU A 347 23.34 14.23 -8.90
CA LEU A 347 24.79 14.21 -9.05
C LEU A 347 25.26 14.02 -10.50
N SER A 348 24.35 13.72 -11.43
CA SER A 348 24.60 13.50 -12.87
C SER A 348 24.20 14.70 -13.70
#